data_AF-Q2KKM5-F1
#
_entry.id   AF-Q2KKM5-F1
#
_cell.length_a   1.000
_cell.length_b   1.000
_cell.length_c   1.000
_cell.angle_alpha   90.00
_cell.angle_beta   90.00
_cell.angle_gamma   90.00
#
_symmetry.space_group_name_H-M   'P 1'
#
loop_
_entity.id
_entity.type
_entity.pdbx_description
1 polymer ?
#
loop_
_entity_poly.entity_id
_entity_poly.type
_entity_poly.pdbx_seq_one_letter_code
_entity_poly.pdbx_strand_id
1 'polypeptide(L)'
;ATYRGEIVAVKQVKKCSKNRLASRQSFWAELNVAQLRHKNVVRVVAASTCAPAGQDSLGTIIMEYAGSVTLHHVIYGTGWAQRKEEDDGGGCGQELLSMPESLRYSCDIVTGLAFLHSQCIVHLDLKPANVFITEQGVCK
;
A
#
# COMPACT_ATOMS: atom_id res chain seq x y z
N ALA A 1 -0.72 12.33 7.15
CA ALA A 1 -1.06 12.90 8.48
C ALA A 1 0.08 12.57 9.45
N THR A 2 0.08 13.09 10.68
CA THR A 2 1.07 12.73 11.70
C THR A 2 0.41 12.02 12.88
N TYR A 3 1.08 11.01 13.45
CA TYR A 3 0.66 10.32 14.67
C TYR A 3 1.88 10.02 15.53
N ARG A 4 1.90 10.52 16.78
CA ARG A 4 3.06 10.43 17.69
C ARG A 4 4.38 10.93 17.07
N GLY A 5 4.31 11.99 16.26
CA GLY A 5 5.49 12.59 15.61
C GLY A 5 5.87 11.96 14.27
N GLU A 6 5.31 10.82 13.91
CA GLU A 6 5.63 10.09 12.67
C GLU A 6 4.61 10.35 11.56
N ILE A 7 5.06 10.35 10.31
CA ILE A 7 4.17 10.43 9.14
C ILE A 7 3.42 9.11 9.00
N VAL A 8 2.10 9.21 8.85
CA VAL A 8 1.19 8.06 8.73
C VAL A 8 0.20 8.22 7.59
N ALA A 9 -0.19 7.07 7.03
CA ALA A 9 -1.33 6.94 6.15
C ALA A 9 -2.60 6.71 6.99
N VAL A 10 -3.69 7.40 6.63
CA VAL A 10 -4.96 7.32 7.35
C VAL A 10 -6.03 6.88 6.38
N LYS A 11 -6.60 5.70 6.62
CA LYS A 11 -7.70 5.13 5.83
C LYS A 11 -8.99 5.24 6.62
N GLN A 12 -9.88 6.12 6.16
CA GLN A 12 -11.25 6.22 6.69
C GLN A 12 -12.15 5.27 5.90
N VAL A 13 -12.72 4.28 6.58
CA VAL A 13 -13.62 3.33 5.92
C VAL A 13 -15.03 3.88 5.97
N LYS A 14 -15.58 4.25 4.81
CA LYS A 14 -16.94 4.79 4.71
C LYS A 14 -17.97 3.74 5.09
N LYS A 15 -19.06 4.18 5.74
CA LYS A 15 -20.24 3.32 5.90
C LYS A 15 -20.93 3.19 4.54
N CYS A 16 -21.32 1.97 4.18
CA CYS A 16 -22.16 1.73 3.00
C CYS A 16 -23.57 1.40 3.48
N SER A 17 -24.54 2.29 3.24
CA SER A 17 -25.94 2.06 3.62
C SER A 17 -26.58 0.91 2.83
N LYS A 18 -26.20 0.73 1.56
CA LYS A 18 -26.68 -0.35 0.69
C LYS A 18 -26.14 -1.73 1.07
N ASN A 19 -24.92 -1.80 1.61
CA ASN A 19 -24.32 -3.06 2.06
C ASN A 19 -23.48 -2.85 3.34
N ARG A 20 -24.18 -2.76 4.47
CA ARG A 20 -23.59 -2.53 5.79
C ARG A 20 -22.70 -3.70 6.22
N LEU A 21 -23.06 -4.94 5.87
CA LEU A 21 -22.28 -6.11 6.23
C LEU A 21 -20.93 -6.11 5.51
N ALA A 22 -20.91 -5.85 4.20
CA ALA A 22 -19.67 -5.79 3.42
C ALA A 22 -18.72 -4.69 3.90
N SER A 23 -19.22 -3.50 4.22
CA SER A 23 -18.37 -2.42 4.75
C SER A 23 -17.76 -2.76 6.12
N ARG A 24 -18.51 -3.44 7.00
CA ARG A 24 -17.97 -3.97 8.27
C ARG A 24 -16.91 -5.05 8.02
N GLN A 25 -17.21 -6.01 7.16
CA GLN A 25 -16.28 -7.10 6.83
C GLN A 25 -14.99 -6.57 6.23
N SER A 26 -15.07 -5.60 5.31
CA SER A 26 -13.90 -4.94 4.73
C SER A 26 -13.05 -4.25 5.79
N PHE A 27 -13.67 -3.50 6.72
CA PHE A 27 -12.93 -2.89 7.82
C PHE A 27 -12.20 -3.92 8.71
N TRP A 28 -12.87 -5.00 9.09
CA TRP A 28 -12.27 -6.05 9.92
C TRP A 28 -11.20 -6.86 9.18
N ALA A 29 -11.38 -7.10 7.88
CA ALA A 29 -10.39 -7.81 7.06
C ALA A 29 -9.04 -7.08 7.02
N GLU A 30 -9.05 -5.74 6.97
CA GLU A 30 -7.85 -4.91 7.03
C GLU A 30 -7.13 -5.02 8.38
N LEU A 31 -7.85 -5.34 9.46
CA LEU A 31 -7.30 -5.51 10.80
C LEU A 31 -6.75 -6.92 11.06
N ASN A 32 -6.90 -7.87 10.13
CA ASN A 32 -6.29 -9.19 10.26
C ASN A 32 -4.76 -9.13 10.39
N VAL A 33 -4.14 -8.05 9.90
CA VAL A 33 -2.70 -7.81 10.00
C VAL A 33 -2.30 -6.87 11.15
N ALA A 34 -3.23 -6.51 12.06
CA ALA A 34 -3.03 -5.44 13.05
C ALA A 34 -1.83 -5.63 13.99
N GLN A 35 -1.44 -6.87 14.24
CA GLN A 35 -0.32 -7.21 15.13
C GLN A 35 0.95 -7.64 14.38
N LEU A 36 0.92 -7.60 13.04
CA LEU A 36 2.02 -8.05 12.23
C LEU A 36 3.04 -6.93 11.98
N ARG A 37 4.31 -7.33 11.90
CA ARG A 37 5.42 -6.43 11.58
C ARG A 37 6.38 -7.15 10.65
N HIS A 38 6.50 -6.64 9.43
CA HIS A 38 7.41 -7.19 8.43
C HIS A 38 7.88 -6.09 7.49
N LYS A 39 9.09 -6.25 6.93
CA LYS A 39 9.69 -5.23 6.05
C LYS A 39 8.95 -5.06 4.72
N ASN A 40 8.18 -6.06 4.29
CA ASN A 40 7.40 -6.07 3.04
C ASN A 40 5.88 -6.23 3.29
N VAL A 41 5.38 -5.77 4.44
CA VAL A 41 3.95 -5.67 4.72
C VAL A 41 3.70 -4.34 5.41
N VAL A 42 2.74 -3.57 4.92
CA VAL A 42 2.34 -2.29 5.54
C VAL A 42 1.83 -2.54 6.96
N ARG A 43 2.51 -1.95 7.94
CA ARG A 43 2.17 -2.05 9.36
C ARG A 43 0.95 -1.20 9.70
N VAL A 44 -0.05 -1.82 10.31
CA VAL A 44 -1.12 -1.12 11.02
C VAL A 44 -0.57 -0.60 12.35
N VAL A 45 -0.69 0.70 12.58
CA VAL A 45 -0.20 1.38 13.78
C VAL A 45 -1.29 1.45 14.85
N ALA A 46 -2.51 1.78 14.44
CA ALA A 46 -3.67 1.88 15.31
C ALA A 46 -4.97 1.78 14.49
N ALA A 47 -6.08 1.46 15.14
CA ALA A 47 -7.40 1.52 14.53
C ALA A 47 -8.44 2.00 15.54
N SER A 48 -9.49 2.63 15.05
CA SER A 48 -10.62 3.09 15.85
C SER A 48 -11.93 2.83 15.12
N THR A 49 -12.91 2.27 15.82
CA THR A 49 -14.31 2.16 15.34
C THR A 49 -15.14 3.38 15.73
N CYS A 50 -14.56 4.35 16.44
CA CYS A 50 -15.23 5.59 16.83
C CYS A 50 -15.08 6.62 15.71
N ALA A 51 -16.19 6.92 15.03
CA ALA A 51 -16.28 8.07 14.14
C ALA A 51 -16.91 9.26 14.91
N PRO A 52 -16.37 10.49 14.80
CA PRO A 52 -17.00 11.68 15.37
C PRO A 52 -18.46 11.82 14.91
N ALA A 53 -19.32 12.35 15.78
CA ALA A 53 -20.72 12.58 15.45
C ALA A 53 -20.84 13.42 14.17
N GLY A 54 -21.61 12.93 13.19
CA GLY A 54 -21.81 13.60 11.90
C GLY A 54 -20.92 13.09 10.75
N GLN A 55 -19.96 12.19 10.99
CA GLN A 55 -19.19 11.54 9.91
C GLN A 55 -19.75 10.17 9.51
N ASP A 56 -19.95 9.97 8.21
CA ASP A 56 -20.40 8.70 7.62
C ASP A 56 -19.25 7.68 7.48
N SER A 57 -18.49 7.51 8.56
CA SER A 57 -17.36 6.59 8.66
C SER A 57 -17.67 5.44 9.63
N LEU A 58 -17.22 4.25 9.26
CA LEU A 58 -17.28 3.03 10.05
C LEU A 58 -16.12 2.94 11.04
N GLY A 59 -15.00 3.55 10.69
CA GLY A 59 -13.79 3.56 11.49
C GLY A 59 -12.61 4.12 10.71
N THR A 60 -11.52 4.30 11.43
CA THR A 60 -10.26 4.84 10.92
C THR A 60 -9.15 3.83 11.20
N ILE A 61 -8.36 3.53 10.18
CA ILE A 61 -7.14 2.72 10.30
C ILE A 61 -5.95 3.64 10.05
N ILE A 62 -5.03 3.67 11.00
CA ILE A 62 -3.77 4.39 10.94
C ILE A 62 -2.69 3.38 10.61
N MET A 63 -1.99 3.59 9.50
CA MET A 63 -0.95 2.71 8.98
C MET A 63 0.36 3.49 8.87
N GLU A 64 1.48 2.77 8.83
CA GLU A 64 2.73 3.39 8.41
C GLU A 64 2.57 4.00 7.01
N TYR A 65 3.25 5.12 6.77
CA TYR A 65 3.29 5.68 5.44
C TYR A 65 4.35 4.93 4.60
N ALA A 66 3.90 4.12 3.64
CA ALA A 66 4.76 3.29 2.79
C ALA A 66 5.22 3.98 1.50
N GLY A 67 4.94 5.27 1.34
CA GLY A 67 5.22 6.04 0.11
C GLY A 67 3.96 6.46 -0.63
N SER A 68 4.11 7.36 -1.61
CA SER A 68 3.03 7.85 -2.48
C SER A 68 2.92 7.07 -3.79
N VAL A 69 3.95 6.29 -4.13
CA VAL A 69 4.04 5.55 -5.39
C VAL A 69 3.69 4.09 -5.14
N THR A 70 2.86 3.55 -6.02
CA THR A 70 2.54 2.11 -6.05
C THR A 70 3.14 1.46 -7.27
N LEU A 71 3.27 0.14 -7.27
CA LEU A 71 3.76 -0.62 -8.43
C LEU A 71 2.89 -0.37 -9.68
N HIS A 72 1.59 -0.09 -9.50
CA HIS A 72 0.71 0.31 -10.60
C HIS A 72 1.23 1.57 -11.33
N HIS A 73 1.71 2.57 -10.59
CA HIS A 73 2.27 3.78 -11.18
C HIS A 73 3.56 3.49 -11.94
N VAL A 74 4.40 2.56 -11.48
CA VAL A 74 5.65 2.21 -12.17
C VAL A 74 5.39 1.41 -13.44
N ILE A 75 4.41 0.51 -13.43
CA ILE A 75 4.09 -0.34 -14.60
C ILE A 75 3.28 0.42 -15.65
N TYR A 76 2.30 1.22 -15.23
CA TYR A 76 1.31 1.83 -16.13
C TYR A 76 1.37 3.37 -16.18
N GLY A 77 2.07 4.02 -15.27
CA GLY A 77 2.17 5.47 -15.23
C GLY A 77 3.11 5.98 -16.32
N THR A 78 2.53 6.66 -17.32
CA THR A 78 3.28 7.46 -18.29
C THR A 78 3.89 8.68 -17.58
N GLY A 79 5.17 8.65 -17.24
CA GLY A 79 5.93 9.87 -16.92
C GLY A 79 6.45 10.02 -15.49
N TRP A 80 7.09 9.01 -14.91
CA TRP A 80 8.06 9.24 -13.81
C TRP A 80 9.49 9.46 -14.34
N ALA A 81 9.64 9.72 -15.65
CA ALA A 81 10.87 10.12 -16.32
C ALA A 81 11.38 11.46 -15.75
N GLN A 82 11.94 11.40 -14.55
CA GLN A 82 12.71 12.42 -13.87
C GLN A 82 13.55 11.76 -12.76
N ARG A 83 14.16 10.61 -13.06
CA ARG A 83 15.51 10.35 -12.55
C ARG A 83 16.46 10.85 -13.63
N LYS A 84 16.95 12.07 -13.40
CA LYS A 84 18.04 12.72 -14.13
C LYS A 84 19.09 11.69 -14.58
N GLU A 85 19.39 11.68 -15.88
CA GLU A 85 20.71 12.05 -16.38
C GLU A 85 20.58 12.66 -17.77
N GLU A 86 21.30 13.76 -17.95
CA GLU A 86 21.52 14.45 -19.21
C GLU A 86 22.36 13.53 -20.11
N ASP A 87 21.76 12.94 -21.14
CA ASP A 87 22.52 12.62 -22.35
C ASP A 87 21.61 12.56 -23.58
N ASP A 88 22.25 12.81 -24.70
CA ASP A 88 21.76 13.40 -25.93
C ASP A 88 20.76 12.54 -26.75
N GLY A 89 19.81 13.21 -27.41
CA GLY A 89 19.17 12.71 -28.63
C GLY A 89 18.14 11.57 -28.56
N GLY A 90 16.86 11.95 -28.45
CA GLY A 90 15.81 11.38 -29.31
C GLY A 90 15.32 9.96 -29.03
N GLY A 91 14.31 9.82 -28.17
CA GLY A 91 13.46 8.63 -28.13
C GLY A 91 12.31 8.78 -27.13
N CYS A 92 11.10 9.02 -27.61
CA CYS A 92 9.88 8.94 -26.81
C CYS A 92 9.53 7.46 -26.50
N GLY A 93 10.32 6.82 -25.63
CA GLY A 93 10.05 5.48 -25.12
C GLY A 93 9.53 5.55 -23.69
N GLN A 94 8.43 4.85 -23.39
CA GLN A 94 8.10 4.52 -22.00
C GLN A 94 9.31 3.78 -21.41
N GLU A 95 9.94 4.32 -20.35
CA GLU A 95 10.92 3.56 -19.58
C GLU A 95 10.20 2.40 -18.89
N LEU A 96 10.19 1.26 -19.57
CA LEU A 96 9.72 -0.01 -19.04
C LEU A 96 10.56 -0.37 -17.81
N LEU A 97 9.87 -0.95 -16.83
CA LEU A 97 10.47 -1.46 -15.60
C LEU A 97 11.63 -2.41 -15.95
N SER A 98 12.85 -2.08 -15.52
CA SER A 98 14.03 -2.86 -15.90
C SER A 98 13.96 -4.28 -15.32
N MET A 99 14.66 -5.24 -15.94
CA MET A 99 14.74 -6.61 -15.41
C MET A 99 15.26 -6.67 -13.96
N PRO A 100 16.33 -5.94 -13.59
CA PRO A 100 16.80 -5.93 -12.19
C PRO A 100 15.76 -5.39 -11.21
N GLU A 101 15.02 -4.34 -11.57
CA GLU A 101 13.96 -3.78 -10.72
C GLU A 101 12.78 -4.74 -10.59
N SER A 102 12.37 -5.38 -11.70
CA SER A 102 11.30 -6.39 -11.72
C SER A 102 11.60 -7.55 -10.78
N LEU A 103 12.84 -8.05 -10.79
CA LEU A 103 13.28 -9.12 -9.88
C LEU A 103 13.28 -8.63 -8.43
N ARG A 104 13.78 -7.42 -8.16
CA ARG A 104 13.81 -6.85 -6.81
C ARG A 104 12.41 -6.72 -6.21
N TYR A 105 11.48 -6.11 -6.94
CA TYR A 105 10.09 -5.96 -6.49
C TYR A 105 9.39 -7.32 -6.32
N SER A 106 9.64 -8.26 -7.23
CA SER A 106 9.10 -9.63 -7.10
C SER A 106 9.60 -10.32 -5.84
N CYS A 107 10.89 -10.20 -5.51
CA CYS A 107 11.47 -10.76 -4.29
C CYS A 107 10.82 -10.16 -3.03
N ASP A 108 10.65 -8.84 -2.99
CA ASP A 108 10.00 -8.17 -1.86
C ASP A 108 8.54 -8.63 -1.69
N ILE A 109 7.76 -8.67 -2.77
CA ILE A 109 6.36 -9.11 -2.77
C ILE A 109 6.26 -10.55 -2.27
N VAL A 110 7.07 -11.47 -2.81
CA VAL A 110 7.07 -12.88 -2.41
C VAL A 110 7.50 -13.05 -0.95
N THR A 111 8.46 -12.24 -0.47
CA THR A 111 8.86 -12.25 0.94
C THR A 111 7.71 -11.81 1.85
N GLY A 112 6.97 -10.76 1.47
CA GLY A 112 5.77 -10.32 2.20
C GLY A 112 4.65 -11.36 2.22
N LEU A 113 4.37 -11.98 1.07
CA LEU A 113 3.36 -13.04 0.96
C LEU A 113 3.75 -14.29 1.75
N ALA A 114 5.00 -14.72 1.68
CA ALA A 114 5.49 -15.87 2.46
C ALA A 114 5.30 -15.62 3.97
N PHE A 115 5.60 -14.40 4.44
CA PHE A 115 5.34 -14.01 5.81
C PHE A 115 3.84 -14.06 6.14
N LEU A 116 2.95 -13.48 5.32
CA LEU A 116 1.51 -13.53 5.56
C LEU A 116 0.98 -14.98 5.60
N HIS A 117 1.43 -15.83 4.66
CA HIS A 117 1.04 -17.23 4.60
C HIS A 117 1.53 -18.02 5.83
N SER A 118 2.70 -17.69 6.38
CA SER A 118 3.18 -18.27 7.64
C SER A 118 2.27 -17.95 8.84
N GLN A 119 1.49 -16.87 8.75
CA GLN A 119 0.50 -16.45 9.74
C GLN A 119 -0.92 -16.91 9.38
N CYS A 120 -1.08 -17.82 8.41
CA CYS A 120 -2.36 -18.29 7.88
C CYS A 120 -3.26 -17.17 7.30
N ILE A 121 -2.67 -16.10 6.77
CA ILE A 121 -3.38 -14.99 6.13
C ILE A 121 -3.17 -15.06 4.62
N VAL A 122 -4.26 -15.06 3.86
CA VAL A 122 -4.23 -14.93 2.39
C VAL A 122 -4.64 -13.50 2.02
N HIS A 123 -3.88 -12.83 1.15
CA HIS A 123 -4.13 -11.42 0.80
C HIS A 123 -5.43 -11.20 0.01
N LEU A 124 -5.78 -12.13 -0.89
CA LEU A 124 -7.01 -12.16 -1.73
C LEU A 124 -7.22 -11.00 -2.72
N ASP A 125 -6.55 -9.87 -2.59
CA ASP A 125 -6.62 -8.73 -3.54
C ASP A 125 -5.23 -8.26 -3.98
N LEU A 126 -4.31 -9.18 -4.25
CA LEU A 126 -2.96 -8.81 -4.69
C LEU A 126 -3.01 -8.25 -6.11
N LYS A 127 -2.63 -6.98 -6.27
CA LYS A 127 -2.55 -6.28 -7.54
C LYS A 127 -1.54 -5.13 -7.44
N PRO A 128 -1.01 -4.60 -8.55
CA PRO A 128 0.00 -3.54 -8.51
C PRO A 128 -0.42 -2.29 -7.72
N ALA A 129 -1.73 -1.99 -7.63
CA ALA A 129 -2.25 -0.85 -6.88
C ALA A 129 -2.18 -1.03 -5.35
N ASN A 130 -2.03 -2.26 -4.86
CA ASN A 130 -1.92 -2.59 -3.44
C ASN A 130 -0.47 -2.87 -3.01
N VAL A 131 0.52 -2.66 -3.89
CA VAL A 131 1.94 -2.75 -3.56
C VAL A 131 2.52 -1.35 -3.56
N PHE A 132 2.94 -0.86 -2.40
CA PHE A 132 3.57 0.45 -2.23
C PHE A 132 5.08 0.33 -2.37
N ILE A 133 5.70 1.39 -2.89
CA ILE A 133 7.16 1.48 -3.01
C ILE A 133 7.61 2.59 -2.06
N THR A 134 8.40 2.21 -1.07
CA THR A 134 8.96 3.18 -0.11
C THR A 134 9.96 4.10 -0.80
N GLU A 135 10.32 5.20 -0.14
CA GLU A 135 11.36 6.12 -0.63
C GLU A 135 12.73 5.42 -0.81
N GLN A 136 12.95 4.31 -0.09
CA GLN A 136 14.16 3.48 -0.20
C GLN A 136 14.05 2.42 -1.32
N GLY A 137 12.94 2.40 -2.08
CA GLY A 137 12.73 1.46 -3.19
C GLY A 137 12.37 0.04 -2.76
N VAL A 138 11.84 -0.14 -1.54
CA VAL A 138 11.38 -1.44 -1.01
C VAL A 138 9.88 -1.58 -1.23
N CYS A 139 9.42 -2.75 -1.69
CA CYS A 139 7.97 -3.00 -1.80
C CYS A 139 7.35 -3.43 -0.47
N LYS A 140 6.15 -2.90 -0.20
CA LYS A 140 5.29 -3.22 0.95
C LYS A 140 3.83 -3.41 0.57
#